data_AF-A0A381RWB1-F1
#
_entry.id   AF-A0A381RWB1-F1
#
_cell.length_a   1.000
_cell.length_b   1.000
_cell.length_c   1.000
_cell.angle_alpha   90.00
_cell.angle_beta   90.00
_cell.angle_gamma   90.00
#
_symmetry.space_group_name_H-M   'P 1'
#
loop_
_entity.id
_entity.type
_entity.pdbx_description
1 polymer ?
#
loop_
_entity_poly.entity_id
_entity_poly.type
_entity_poly.pdbx_seq_one_letter_code
_entity_poly.pdbx_strand_id
1 'polypeptide(L)'
;VIAAIVYFPLARLSLLLDKVGINAASIPLFYYRNHSFYTMRTDSRDRFGTPLEQRFTKQQIKSYMERSGLIDIKFSDNAPYWCAIGIKK
;
A
#
# COMPACT_ATOMS: atom_id res chain seq x y z
N VAL A 1 15.42 4.04 9.04
CA VAL A 1 15.07 4.82 10.26
C VAL A 1 13.63 4.60 10.65
N ILE A 2 12.64 5.03 9.86
CA ILE A 2 11.19 4.90 10.17
C ILE A 2 10.78 3.46 10.52
N ALA A 3 11.24 2.47 9.74
CA ALA A 3 10.99 1.06 10.02
C ALA A 3 11.43 0.62 11.43
N ALA A 4 12.56 1.13 11.90
CA ALA A 4 13.17 0.73 13.17
C ALA A 4 12.56 1.48 14.37
N ILE A 5 12.19 2.75 14.20
CA ILE A 5 11.73 3.60 15.31
C ILE A 5 10.20 3.70 15.42
N VAL A 6 9.46 3.45 14.33
CA VAL A 6 7.99 3.50 14.31
C VAL A 6 7.42 2.11 14.07
N TYR A 7 7.74 1.48 12.94
CA TYR A 7 7.04 0.25 12.54
C TYR A 7 7.36 -0.92 13.46
N PHE A 8 8.64 -1.20 13.67
CA PHE A 8 9.09 -2.33 14.48
C PHE A 8 8.58 -2.27 15.93
N PRO A 9 8.76 -1.18 16.71
CA PRO A 9 8.30 -1.15 18.09
C PRO A 9 6.77 -1.23 18.19
N LEU A 10 6.01 -0.54 17.33
CA LEU A 10 4.55 -0.59 17.35
C LEU A 10 4.01 -1.97 16.94
N ALA A 11 4.59 -2.60 15.92
CA ALA A 11 4.22 -3.95 15.51
C ALA A 11 4.53 -4.99 16.59
N ARG A 12 5.66 -4.86 17.30
CA ARG A 12 6.02 -5.75 18.41
C ARG A 12 5.17 -5.52 19.64
N LEU A 13 4.84 -4.27 19.97
CA LEU A 13 3.90 -3.96 21.05
C LEU A 13 2.52 -4.57 20.75
N SER A 14 2.03 -4.40 19.51
CA SER A 14 0.78 -5.00 19.04
C SER A 14 0.80 -6.52 19.17
N LEU A 15 1.92 -7.18 18.82
CA LEU A 15 2.10 -8.62 18.97
C LEU A 15 2.07 -9.07 20.44
N LEU A 16 2.70 -8.32 21.34
CA LEU A 16 2.71 -8.63 22.77
C LEU A 16 1.29 -8.51 23.37
N LEU A 17 0.57 -7.44 23.02
CA LEU A 17 -0.80 -7.23 23.49
C LEU A 17 -1.76 -8.31 22.97
N ASP A 18 -1.64 -8.67 21.68
CA ASP A 18 -2.41 -9.76 21.04
C ASP A 18 -2.16 -11.09 21.77
N LYS A 19 -0.90 -11.37 22.14
CA LYS A 19 -0.54 -12.60 22.89
C LYS A 19 -1.06 -12.63 24.32
N VAL A 20 -1.28 -11.48 24.97
CA VAL A 20 -1.82 -11.38 26.33
C VAL A 20 -3.36 -11.36 26.32
N GLY A 21 -3.99 -11.52 25.14
CA GLY A 21 -5.45 -11.59 24.99
C GLY A 21 -6.14 -10.22 24.91
N ILE A 22 -5.36 -9.15 24.78
CA ILE A 22 -5.89 -7.81 24.53
C ILE A 22 -6.08 -7.68 23.02
N ASN A 23 -7.31 -7.41 22.59
CA ASN A 23 -7.60 -7.18 21.18
C ASN A 23 -6.89 -5.91 20.69
N ALA A 24 -5.72 -6.10 20.09
CA ALA A 24 -4.87 -5.04 19.56
C ALA A 24 -5.24 -4.65 18.12
N ALA A 25 -6.37 -5.12 17.57
CA ALA A 25 -6.76 -4.82 16.19
C ALA A 25 -6.97 -3.32 15.92
N SER A 26 -7.29 -2.53 16.94
CA SER A 26 -7.41 -1.06 16.86
C SER A 26 -6.07 -0.33 16.95
N ILE A 27 -4.97 -1.03 17.24
CA ILE A 27 -3.66 -0.42 17.39
C ILE A 27 -3.04 -0.17 16.01
N PRO A 28 -2.46 1.03 15.77
CA PRO A 28 -1.72 1.31 14.55
C PRO A 28 -0.67 0.24 14.28
N LEU A 29 -0.56 -0.18 13.02
CA LEU A 29 0.40 -1.18 12.54
C LEU A 29 0.23 -2.60 13.11
N PHE A 30 -0.92 -2.93 13.72
CA PHE A 30 -1.28 -4.30 14.10
C PHE A 30 -1.16 -5.30 12.94
N TYR A 31 -1.46 -4.88 11.71
CA TYR A 31 -1.27 -5.69 10.51
C TYR A 31 0.18 -6.23 10.39
N TYR A 32 1.17 -5.42 10.77
CA TYR A 32 2.59 -5.77 10.67
C TYR A 32 3.09 -6.66 11.84
N ARG A 33 2.25 -7.01 12.83
CA ARG A 33 2.66 -7.77 14.03
C ARG A 33 3.35 -9.11 13.73
N ASN A 34 2.95 -9.76 12.63
CA ASN A 34 3.47 -11.04 12.15
C ASN A 34 4.40 -10.90 10.93
N HIS A 35 4.72 -9.67 10.53
CA HIS A 35 5.56 -9.42 9.36
C HIS A 35 7.04 -9.29 9.73
N SER A 36 7.90 -9.55 8.75
CA SER A 36 9.35 -9.41 8.92
C SER A 36 9.76 -7.94 9.03
N PHE A 37 10.90 -7.67 9.67
CA PHE A 37 11.49 -6.33 9.67
C PHE A 37 11.80 -5.82 8.25
N TYR A 38 12.15 -6.73 7.34
CA TYR A 38 12.39 -6.40 5.94
C TYR A 38 11.13 -5.85 5.26
N THR A 39 9.98 -6.49 5.46
CA THR A 39 8.68 -6.01 4.94
C THR A 39 8.32 -4.64 5.50
N MET A 40 8.50 -4.44 6.81
CA MET A 40 8.28 -3.12 7.41
C MET A 40 9.23 -2.06 6.82
N ARG A 41 10.46 -2.44 6.48
CA ARG A 41 11.44 -1.53 5.87
C ARG A 41 11.08 -1.14 4.46
N THR A 42 10.60 -2.07 3.63
CA THR A 42 10.16 -1.77 2.27
C THR A 42 8.89 -0.93 2.29
N ASP A 43 7.89 -1.32 3.07
CA ASP A 43 6.58 -0.67 3.09
C ASP A 43 6.63 0.72 3.73
N SER A 44 7.42 0.89 4.80
CA SER A 44 7.62 2.23 5.39
C SER A 44 8.39 3.16 4.44
N ARG A 45 9.24 2.64 3.56
CA ARG A 45 9.90 3.48 2.56
C ARG A 45 8.94 3.87 1.45
N ASP A 46 8.18 2.91 0.93
CA ASP A 46 7.18 3.12 -0.12
C ASP A 46 6.12 4.15 0.33
N ARG A 47 5.52 3.92 1.51
CA ARG A 47 4.42 4.74 2.02
C ARG A 47 4.82 6.17 2.38
N PHE A 48 6.06 6.39 2.82
CA PHE A 48 6.57 7.74 3.07
C PHE A 48 7.21 8.36 1.82
N GLY A 49 7.44 7.58 0.77
CA GLY A 49 7.86 8.04 -0.55
C GLY A 49 6.70 8.59 -1.38
N THR A 50 5.45 8.22 -1.08
CA THR A 50 4.28 8.62 -1.87
C THR A 50 4.12 10.12 -2.12
N PRO A 51 4.49 11.05 -1.21
CA PRO A 51 4.42 12.49 -1.51
C PRO A 51 5.45 12.96 -2.55
N LEU A 52 6.52 12.19 -2.76
CA LEU A 52 7.53 12.46 -3.79
C LEU A 52 7.13 11.90 -5.16
N GLU A 53 6.14 11.01 -5.20
CA GLU A 53 5.64 10.42 -6.43
C GLU A 53 4.66 11.36 -7.14
N GLN A 54 4.76 11.42 -8.45
CA GLN A 54 3.73 12.05 -9.27
C GLN A 54 2.53 11.10 -9.42
N ARG A 55 1.51 11.27 -8.58
CA ARG A 55 0.29 10.46 -8.61
C ARG A 55 -0.74 11.07 -9.56
N PHE A 56 -1.41 10.21 -10.31
CA PHE A 56 -2.46 10.57 -11.25
C PHE A 56 -3.80 9.99 -10.83
N THR A 57 -4.88 10.73 -11.09
CA THR A 57 -6.24 10.22 -10.87
C THR A 57 -6.58 9.14 -11.89
N LYS A 58 -7.56 8.28 -11.56
CA LYS A 58 -8.11 7.28 -12.49
C LYS A 58 -8.50 7.90 -13.83
N GLN A 59 -9.08 9.10 -13.81
CA GLN A 59 -9.47 9.85 -15.01
C GLN A 59 -8.26 10.34 -15.82
N GLN A 60 -7.21 10.83 -15.15
CA GLN A 60 -5.98 11.22 -15.83
C GLN A 60 -5.30 10.01 -16.49
N ILE A 61 -5.20 8.89 -15.77
CA ILE A 61 -4.63 7.64 -16.32
C ILE A 61 -5.43 7.19 -17.55
N LYS A 62 -6.76 7.19 -17.47
CA LYS A 62 -7.62 6.86 -18.62
C LYS A 62 -7.31 7.76 -19.83
N SER A 63 -7.28 9.07 -19.63
CA SER A 63 -6.93 10.03 -20.69
C SER A 63 -5.53 9.76 -21.28
N TYR A 64 -4.57 9.38 -20.45
CA TYR A 64 -3.21 9.08 -20.91
C TYR A 64 -3.18 7.83 -21.78
N MET A 65 -3.88 6.77 -21.36
CA MET A 65 -4.02 5.54 -22.13
C MET A 65 -4.71 5.78 -23.48
N GLU A 66 -5.79 6.58 -23.52
CA GLU A 66 -6.50 6.95 -24.76
C GLU A 66 -5.58 7.72 -25.72
N ARG A 67 -4.82 8.70 -25.21
CA ARG A 67 -3.85 9.47 -26.02
C ARG A 67 -2.71 8.60 -26.55
N SER A 68 -2.37 7.53 -25.85
CA SER A 68 -1.38 6.53 -26.30
C SER A 68 -1.94 5.55 -27.36
N GLY A 69 -3.20 5.70 -27.77
CA GLY A 69 -3.84 4.86 -28.78
C GLY A 69 -4.41 3.54 -28.25
N LEU A 70 -4.59 3.43 -26.93
CA LEU A 70 -5.28 2.30 -26.31
C LEU A 70 -6.79 2.52 -26.33
N ILE A 71 -7.54 1.45 -26.62
CA ILE A 71 -9.00 1.38 -26.63
C ILE A 71 -9.51 0.34 -25.61
N ASP A 72 -10.82 0.31 -25.34
CA ASP A 72 -11.45 -0.60 -24.35
C ASP A 72 -10.74 -0.62 -22.97
N ILE A 73 -10.50 0.57 -22.41
CA ILE A 73 -9.77 0.70 -21.13
C ILE A 73 -10.65 0.27 -19.96
N LYS A 74 -10.18 -0.72 -19.21
CA LYS A 74 -10.86 -1.27 -18.01
C LYS A 74 -9.94 -1.18 -16.80
N PHE A 75 -10.50 -0.73 -15.68
CA PHE A 75 -9.82 -0.73 -14.39
C PHE A 75 -10.36 -1.87 -13.55
N SER A 76 -9.53 -2.45 -12.69
CA SER A 76 -9.96 -3.49 -11.76
C SER A 76 -10.95 -2.94 -10.73
N ASP A 77 -12.12 -3.56 -10.63
CA ASP A 77 -13.09 -3.33 -9.56
C ASP A 77 -12.78 -4.16 -8.30
N ASN A 78 -11.70 -4.94 -8.33
CA ASN A 78 -11.20 -5.70 -7.19
C ASN A 78 -9.95 -5.04 -6.60
N ALA A 79 -9.81 -5.14 -5.27
CA ALA A 79 -8.57 -4.77 -4.59
C ALA A 79 -7.39 -5.52 -5.22
N PRO A 80 -6.26 -4.85 -5.51
CA PRO A 80 -5.84 -3.51 -5.04
C PRO A 80 -6.24 -2.30 -5.91
N TYR A 81 -7.18 -2.43 -6.85
CA TYR A 81 -7.77 -1.37 -7.70
C TYR A 81 -6.82 -0.58 -8.62
N TRP A 82 -5.50 -0.78 -8.53
CA TRP A 82 -4.50 -0.06 -9.34
C TRP A 82 -4.25 -0.65 -10.73
N CYS A 83 -4.85 -1.80 -11.04
CA CYS A 83 -4.64 -2.46 -12.32
C CYS A 83 -5.57 -1.86 -13.38
N ALA A 84 -5.00 -1.51 -14.54
CA ALA A 84 -5.72 -1.05 -15.71
C ALA A 84 -5.23 -1.80 -16.94
N ILE A 85 -6.15 -2.16 -17.83
CA ILE A 85 -5.86 -2.79 -19.13
C ILE A 85 -6.43 -1.94 -20.25
N GLY A 86 -5.81 -1.99 -21.43
CA GLY A 86 -6.30 -1.38 -22.65
C GLY A 86 -5.77 -2.15 -23.86
N ILE A 87 -6.55 -2.18 -24.94
CA ILE A 87 -6.25 -2.89 -26.18
C ILE A 87 -5.60 -1.92 -27.16
N LYS A 88 -4.51 -2.31 -27.81
CA LYS A 88 -3.91 -1.48 -28.87
C LYS A 88 -4.79 -1.56 -30.12
N LYS A 89 -5.11 -0.39 -30.69
CA LYS A 89 -5.80 -0.31 -31.98
C LYS A 89 -4.97 -0.93 -33.10
#